data_AF-A0A1F2RR53-F1
#
_entry.id   AF-A0A1F2RR53-F1
#
_cell.length_a   1.000
_cell.length_b   1.000
_cell.length_c   1.000
_cell.angle_alpha   90.00
_cell.angle_beta   90.00
_cell.angle_gamma   90.00
#
_symmetry.space_group_name_H-M   'P 1'
#
loop_
_entity.id
_entity.type
_entity.pdbx_description
1 polymer ?
#
loop_
_entity_poly.entity_id
_entity_poly.type
_entity_poly.pdbx_seq_one_letter_code
_entity_poly.pdbx_strand_id
1 'polypeptide(L)'
;MLLVSLLVFVSVQEIAAQSNVVRLVVVPTPAESGLLRAILPEFERQSGLRVEVYSGEDLYDRARNGQADLAISHYGHRDAEAFVTDGLGLWPRPVFGNQNAIIGPSSDPAHIFGLADAVEGFRRIALSRSPFVSNNAGIPKYTEDLLWEAAGRPSKEGWYVDLGLREAAAAQAAAQRGAYTIWGLVPFLLFQEQTQADLRPLLVNDFLLSRMMFSVVMKPEKFPQANVAGAQALEKYLLLPSTQARIRAFRYPGLDHALWWPSARDNSTAALGYGPEGVLGPLPAPAVIPGGVVNAADRRAGIRPGSLVEIYGTNLAVSTCSADTLPRPTQLPCSPTRVTVSGRDAPLLYVSPIQINVQIPSESGPGSVNVTVIRGQAQSSTVVVTLVP
;
A
#
# COMPACT_ATOMS: atom_id res chain seq x y z
N MET A 1 -54.90 -45.81 -18.67
CA MET A 1 -53.76 -44.95 -19.06
C MET A 1 -54.07 -43.53 -18.59
N LEU A 2 -53.50 -43.09 -17.47
CA LEU A 2 -53.55 -41.69 -17.02
C LEU A 2 -52.16 -41.09 -17.24
N LEU A 3 -52.05 -40.08 -18.13
CA LEU A 3 -50.85 -39.28 -18.30
C LEU A 3 -50.89 -38.12 -17.30
N VAL A 4 -49.91 -38.07 -16.40
CA VAL A 4 -49.67 -36.91 -15.52
C VAL A 4 -48.62 -36.03 -16.21
N SER A 5 -49.00 -34.82 -16.63
CA SER A 5 -48.06 -33.79 -17.09
C SER A 5 -47.45 -33.09 -15.88
N LEU A 6 -46.13 -33.15 -15.77
CA LEU A 6 -45.34 -32.46 -14.76
C LEU A 6 -44.94 -31.07 -15.31
N LEU A 7 -45.54 -30.00 -14.76
CA LEU A 7 -45.14 -28.63 -15.04
C LEU A 7 -43.92 -28.26 -14.19
N VAL A 8 -42.78 -28.04 -14.85
CA VAL A 8 -41.56 -27.51 -14.23
C VAL A 8 -41.63 -25.99 -14.25
N PHE A 9 -41.80 -25.37 -13.08
CA PHE A 9 -41.63 -23.93 -12.91
C PHE A 9 -40.14 -23.61 -12.87
N VAL A 10 -39.63 -22.96 -13.92
CA VAL A 10 -38.31 -22.33 -13.90
C VAL A 10 -38.47 -20.96 -13.24
N SER A 11 -38.04 -20.84 -11.98
CA SER A 11 -37.91 -19.54 -11.32
C SER A 11 -36.79 -18.75 -11.99
N VAL A 12 -37.14 -17.72 -12.75
CA VAL A 12 -36.20 -16.70 -13.20
C VAL A 12 -35.90 -15.82 -11.98
N GLN A 13 -34.72 -15.98 -11.38
CA GLN A 13 -34.22 -15.00 -10.42
C GLN A 13 -33.92 -13.70 -11.19
N GLU A 14 -34.68 -12.65 -10.91
CA GLU A 14 -34.30 -11.29 -11.31
C GLU A 14 -32.94 -10.98 -10.67
N ILE A 15 -31.91 -10.89 -11.50
CA ILE A 15 -30.63 -10.31 -11.10
C ILE A 15 -30.92 -8.82 -10.87
N ALA A 16 -31.10 -8.42 -9.61
CA ALA A 16 -31.23 -7.02 -9.24
C ALA A 16 -30.03 -6.26 -9.83
N ALA A 17 -30.31 -5.25 -10.65
CA ALA A 17 -29.27 -4.42 -11.24
C ALA A 17 -28.42 -3.81 -10.11
N GLN A 18 -27.12 -4.09 -10.14
CA GLN A 18 -26.18 -3.59 -9.14
C GLN A 18 -26.23 -2.05 -9.13
N SER A 19 -26.37 -1.45 -7.95
CA SER A 19 -26.47 0.01 -7.79
C SER A 19 -25.28 0.70 -8.48
N ASN A 20 -25.54 1.80 -9.18
CA ASN A 20 -24.47 2.63 -9.75
C ASN A 20 -23.81 3.54 -8.70
N VAL A 21 -24.19 3.42 -7.42
CA VAL A 21 -23.67 4.21 -6.30
C VAL A 21 -22.80 3.33 -5.40
N VAL A 22 -21.64 3.85 -5.01
CA VAL A 22 -20.75 3.30 -4.00
C VAL A 22 -20.81 4.18 -2.76
N ARG A 23 -21.25 3.63 -1.63
CA ARG A 23 -21.36 4.32 -0.34
C ARG A 23 -20.04 4.20 0.40
N LEU A 24 -19.30 5.30 0.45
CA LEU A 24 -18.04 5.43 1.16
C LEU A 24 -18.28 6.07 2.52
N VAL A 25 -17.99 5.35 3.61
CA VAL A 25 -17.92 5.92 4.95
C VAL A 25 -16.44 6.14 5.32
N VAL A 26 -16.09 7.33 5.80
CA VAL A 26 -14.69 7.70 6.05
C VAL A 26 -14.56 8.51 7.34
N VAL A 27 -13.41 8.39 8.00
CA VAL A 27 -13.05 9.34 9.08
C VAL A 27 -13.00 10.79 8.55
N PRO A 28 -13.09 11.82 9.39
CA PRO A 28 -13.31 13.19 8.91
C PRO A 28 -12.23 13.77 7.98
N THR A 29 -10.95 13.57 8.33
CA THR A 29 -9.84 14.31 7.68
C THR A 29 -9.74 14.15 6.16
N PRO A 30 -9.87 12.95 5.54
CA PRO A 30 -9.87 12.80 4.08
C PRO A 30 -10.97 13.61 3.35
N ALA A 31 -12.17 13.70 3.93
CA ALA A 31 -13.27 14.43 3.32
C ALA A 31 -13.11 15.95 3.51
N GLU A 32 -12.89 16.38 4.75
CA GLU A 32 -12.73 17.79 5.12
C GLU A 32 -11.53 18.43 4.44
N SER A 33 -10.45 17.65 4.26
CA SER A 33 -9.26 18.15 3.58
C SER A 33 -9.47 18.48 2.11
N GLY A 34 -10.54 18.00 1.48
CA GLY A 34 -10.74 18.08 0.04
C GLY A 34 -9.97 17.05 -0.77
N LEU A 35 -9.18 16.15 -0.15
CA LEU A 35 -8.50 15.07 -0.86
C LEU A 35 -9.48 14.23 -1.68
N LEU A 36 -10.57 13.78 -1.06
CA LEU A 36 -11.57 12.95 -1.75
C LEU A 36 -12.23 13.69 -2.92
N ARG A 37 -12.54 14.98 -2.75
CA ARG A 37 -13.07 15.84 -3.83
C ARG A 37 -12.09 15.98 -4.99
N ALA A 38 -10.79 15.90 -4.74
CA ALA A 38 -9.76 16.00 -5.78
C ALA A 38 -9.56 14.69 -6.56
N ILE A 39 -9.81 13.52 -5.96
CA ILE A 39 -9.48 12.22 -6.58
C ILE A 39 -10.70 11.44 -7.07
N LEU A 40 -11.88 11.59 -6.45
CA LEU A 40 -13.07 10.81 -6.81
C LEU A 40 -13.68 11.17 -8.19
N PRO A 41 -13.70 12.44 -8.65
CA PRO A 41 -14.33 12.76 -9.94
C PRO A 41 -13.73 12.05 -11.16
N GLU A 42 -12.42 11.72 -11.12
CA GLU A 42 -11.80 10.92 -12.18
C GLU A 42 -12.25 9.46 -12.13
N PHE A 43 -12.35 8.86 -10.94
CA PHE A 43 -12.91 7.52 -10.78
C PHE A 43 -14.34 7.44 -11.30
N GLU A 44 -15.20 8.39 -10.93
CA GLU A 44 -16.59 8.42 -11.36
C GLU A 44 -16.72 8.52 -12.88
N ARG A 45 -15.88 9.38 -13.50
CA ARG A 45 -15.84 9.51 -14.96
C ARG A 45 -15.34 8.24 -15.68
N GLN A 46 -14.33 7.56 -15.12
CA GLN A 46 -13.74 6.36 -15.75
C GLN A 46 -14.60 5.11 -15.56
N SER A 47 -15.25 4.97 -14.42
CA SER A 47 -16.02 3.78 -14.06
C SER A 47 -17.51 3.89 -14.40
N GLY A 48 -18.04 5.10 -14.51
CA GLY A 48 -19.48 5.36 -14.60
C GLY A 48 -20.22 5.29 -13.26
N LEU A 49 -19.55 4.86 -12.17
CA LEU A 49 -20.08 4.82 -10.81
C LEU A 49 -20.12 6.22 -10.19
N ARG A 50 -21.01 6.41 -9.21
CA ARG A 50 -20.99 7.58 -8.31
C ARG A 50 -20.55 7.18 -6.91
N VAL A 51 -19.84 8.04 -6.22
CA VAL A 51 -19.40 7.82 -4.85
C VAL A 51 -20.13 8.75 -3.90
N GLU A 52 -20.96 8.19 -3.03
CA GLU A 52 -21.61 8.92 -1.95
C GLU A 52 -20.72 8.86 -0.71
N VAL A 53 -20.24 10.01 -0.23
CA VAL A 53 -19.29 10.09 0.87
C VAL A 53 -20.02 10.52 2.15
N TYR A 54 -19.96 9.67 3.17
CA TYR A 54 -20.26 10.02 4.55
C TYR A 54 -18.96 10.17 5.34
N SER A 55 -18.88 11.21 6.17
CA SER A 55 -17.71 11.58 6.95
C SER A 55 -18.06 11.61 8.43
N GLY A 56 -17.45 10.77 9.26
CA GLY A 56 -17.72 10.71 10.70
C GLY A 56 -16.92 9.65 11.45
N GLU A 57 -16.80 9.83 12.77
CA GLU A 57 -16.13 8.87 13.68
C GLU A 57 -16.97 7.59 13.91
N ASP A 58 -18.28 7.66 13.64
CA ASP A 58 -19.25 6.54 13.75
C ASP A 58 -19.27 5.64 12.49
N LEU A 59 -18.26 5.75 11.61
CA LEU A 59 -18.28 5.09 10.30
C LEU A 59 -18.52 3.57 10.36
N TYR A 60 -17.98 2.90 11.38
CA TYR A 60 -18.13 1.45 11.53
C TYR A 60 -19.48 1.05 12.09
N ASP A 61 -20.14 1.91 12.86
CA ASP A 61 -21.52 1.68 13.30
C ASP A 61 -22.48 1.79 12.11
N ARG A 62 -22.24 2.75 11.21
CA ARG A 62 -22.97 2.82 9.94
C ARG A 62 -22.71 1.64 9.03
N ALA A 63 -21.46 1.19 8.95
CA ALA A 63 -21.09 -0.01 8.19
C ALA A 63 -21.82 -1.25 8.75
N ARG A 64 -21.87 -1.43 10.08
CA ARG A 64 -22.63 -2.50 10.75
C ARG A 64 -24.13 -2.43 10.45
N ASN A 65 -24.68 -1.23 10.30
CA ASN A 65 -26.07 -1.00 9.92
C ASN A 65 -26.31 -1.14 8.40
N GLY A 66 -25.32 -1.62 7.63
CA GLY A 66 -25.47 -1.88 6.20
C GLY A 66 -25.57 -0.62 5.34
N GLN A 67 -25.12 0.52 5.86
CA GLN A 67 -25.16 1.84 5.22
C GLN A 67 -23.86 2.20 4.48
N ALA A 68 -22.96 1.23 4.29
CA ALA A 68 -21.68 1.42 3.60
C ALA A 68 -21.41 0.27 2.63
N ASP A 69 -20.58 0.54 1.63
CA ASP A 69 -19.98 -0.45 0.74
C ASP A 69 -18.45 -0.52 0.96
N LEU A 70 -17.85 0.63 1.31
CA LEU A 70 -16.44 0.78 1.63
C LEU A 70 -16.27 1.68 2.85
N ALA A 71 -15.43 1.26 3.79
CA ALA A 71 -15.00 2.07 4.93
C ALA A 71 -13.53 2.48 4.79
N ILE A 72 -13.17 3.72 5.11
CA ILE A 72 -11.77 4.17 5.22
C ILE A 72 -11.54 4.79 6.59
N SER A 73 -10.63 4.21 7.37
CA SER A 73 -10.25 4.73 8.69
C SER A 73 -8.74 4.64 8.90
N HIS A 74 -8.26 5.17 10.02
CA HIS A 74 -6.87 4.98 10.42
C HIS A 74 -6.58 3.54 10.82
N TYR A 75 -5.35 3.08 10.60
CA TYR A 75 -4.83 1.90 11.29
C TYR A 75 -4.91 2.11 12.80
N GLY A 76 -5.52 1.15 13.52
CA GLY A 76 -5.77 1.27 14.95
C GLY A 76 -7.02 2.09 15.32
N HIS A 77 -7.92 2.38 14.37
CA HIS A 77 -9.25 2.87 14.73
C HIS A 77 -9.94 1.85 15.64
N ARG A 78 -10.54 2.31 16.75
CA ARG A 78 -11.04 1.46 17.86
C ARG A 78 -11.98 0.33 17.41
N ASP A 79 -12.78 0.59 16.37
CA ASP A 79 -13.79 -0.33 15.86
C ASP A 79 -13.31 -1.19 14.67
N ALA A 80 -12.17 -0.84 14.05
CA ALA A 80 -11.75 -1.45 12.78
C ALA A 80 -11.33 -2.90 12.95
N GLU A 81 -10.58 -3.21 14.01
CA GLU A 81 -10.10 -4.57 14.29
C GLU A 81 -11.28 -5.53 14.48
N ALA A 82 -12.15 -5.22 15.44
CA ALA A 82 -13.36 -6.00 15.71
C ALA A 82 -14.22 -6.18 14.45
N PHE A 83 -14.43 -5.10 13.68
CA PHE A 83 -15.21 -5.18 12.45
C PHE A 83 -14.67 -6.22 11.45
N VAL A 84 -13.34 -6.29 11.28
CA VAL A 84 -12.70 -7.25 10.37
C VAL A 84 -12.69 -8.66 10.97
N THR A 85 -12.33 -8.80 12.24
CA THR A 85 -12.24 -10.11 12.91
C THR A 85 -13.59 -10.78 13.11
N ASP A 86 -14.66 -9.98 13.28
CA ASP A 86 -16.05 -10.46 13.32
C ASP A 86 -16.56 -10.87 11.92
N GLY A 87 -15.73 -10.70 10.89
CA GLY A 87 -15.99 -11.13 9.53
C GLY A 87 -16.98 -10.24 8.78
N LEU A 88 -17.13 -8.97 9.16
CA LEU A 88 -18.01 -8.01 8.49
C LEU A 88 -17.35 -7.37 7.26
N GLY A 89 -16.03 -7.23 7.27
CA GLY A 89 -15.25 -6.65 6.16
C GLY A 89 -14.20 -7.59 5.59
N LEU A 90 -13.77 -7.32 4.35
CA LEU A 90 -12.57 -7.91 3.75
C LEU A 90 -11.30 -7.43 4.48
N TRP A 91 -10.18 -8.11 4.22
CA TRP A 91 -8.89 -7.73 4.79
C TRP A 91 -8.52 -6.28 4.42
N PRO A 92 -8.11 -5.45 5.38
CA PRO A 92 -7.85 -4.04 5.11
C PRO A 92 -6.66 -3.81 4.17
N ARG A 93 -6.74 -2.79 3.32
CA ARG A 93 -5.62 -2.41 2.43
C ARG A 93 -5.20 -0.95 2.67
N PRO A 94 -3.91 -0.66 2.79
CA PRO A 94 -3.45 0.71 3.00
C PRO A 94 -3.64 1.52 1.71
N VAL A 95 -4.37 2.63 1.79
CA VAL A 95 -4.72 3.45 0.61
C VAL A 95 -3.91 4.73 0.54
N PHE A 96 -3.76 5.43 1.66
CA PHE A 96 -2.97 6.65 1.81
C PHE A 96 -2.79 6.94 3.29
N GLY A 97 -1.94 7.89 3.63
CA GLY A 97 -1.73 8.31 5.00
C GLY A 97 -1.52 9.80 5.11
N ASN A 98 -1.69 10.31 6.31
CA ASN A 98 -1.17 11.61 6.71
C ASN A 98 -0.24 11.42 7.90
N GLN A 99 0.02 12.48 8.66
CA GLN A 99 0.90 12.40 9.82
C GLN A 99 0.40 13.24 11.00
N ASN A 100 0.85 12.85 12.18
CA ASN A 100 1.00 13.76 13.31
C ASN A 100 2.18 14.71 13.07
N ALA A 101 2.23 15.79 13.85
CA ALA A 101 3.38 16.66 13.96
C ALA A 101 3.63 16.96 15.43
N ILE A 102 4.90 17.13 15.79
CA ILE A 102 5.24 17.80 17.05
C ILE A 102 5.12 19.29 16.79
N ILE A 103 4.23 19.92 17.53
CA ILE A 103 3.84 21.31 17.41
C ILE A 103 4.40 22.04 18.62
N GLY A 104 4.85 23.29 18.44
CA GLY A 104 5.34 24.09 19.55
C GLY A 104 5.47 25.57 19.18
N PRO A 105 5.89 26.41 20.13
CA PRO A 105 6.03 27.85 19.92
C PRO A 105 7.08 28.17 18.85
N SER A 106 6.97 29.32 18.20
CA SER A 106 7.91 29.70 17.14
C SER A 106 9.36 29.78 17.63
N SER A 107 9.55 30.16 18.90
CA SER A 107 10.86 30.25 19.56
C SER A 107 11.59 28.92 19.72
N ASP A 108 10.89 27.78 19.65
CA ASP A 108 11.45 26.42 19.73
C ASP A 108 12.54 26.24 20.83
N PRO A 109 12.23 26.43 22.12
CA PRO A 109 13.22 26.42 23.20
C PRO A 109 13.94 25.07 23.39
N ALA A 110 13.36 23.97 22.91
CA ALA A 110 13.98 22.64 22.90
C ALA A 110 14.80 22.35 21.63
N HIS A 111 14.84 23.27 20.67
CA HIS A 111 15.59 23.14 19.41
C HIS A 111 15.30 21.83 18.66
N ILE A 112 14.01 21.55 18.43
CA ILE A 112 13.56 20.34 17.72
C ILE A 112 13.23 20.60 16.24
N PHE A 113 13.19 21.86 15.81
CA PHE A 113 12.88 22.20 14.42
C PHE A 113 13.87 21.55 13.46
N GLY A 114 13.32 20.85 12.45
CA GLY A 114 14.12 20.21 11.40
C GLY A 114 14.78 18.89 11.77
N LEU A 115 14.54 18.37 12.99
CA LEU A 115 14.91 17.00 13.32
C LEU A 115 14.09 16.00 12.48
N ALA A 116 14.70 14.85 12.20
CA ALA A 116 14.06 13.73 11.50
C ALA A 116 13.60 12.62 12.45
N ASP A 117 14.02 12.67 13.72
CA ASP A 117 13.77 11.66 14.75
C ASP A 117 12.87 12.24 15.84
N ALA A 118 11.63 11.76 15.91
CA ALA A 118 10.63 12.18 16.88
C ALA A 118 10.99 11.80 18.32
N VAL A 119 11.69 10.68 18.53
CA VAL A 119 12.16 10.25 19.85
C VAL A 119 13.23 11.21 20.37
N GLU A 120 14.17 11.62 19.51
CA GLU A 120 15.14 12.65 19.87
C GLU A 120 14.46 13.99 20.16
N GLY A 121 13.42 14.36 19.40
CA GLY A 121 12.60 15.54 19.68
C GLY A 121 11.99 15.51 21.09
N PHE A 122 11.35 14.39 21.47
CA PHE A 122 10.79 14.21 22.81
C PHE A 122 11.88 14.22 23.89
N ARG A 123 13.03 13.60 23.63
CA ARG A 123 14.18 13.64 24.55
C ARG A 123 14.66 15.08 24.82
N ARG A 124 14.75 15.92 23.78
CA ARG A 124 15.14 17.34 23.92
C ARG A 124 14.11 18.18 24.68
N ILE A 125 12.82 17.96 24.42
CA ILE A 125 11.75 18.61 25.18
C ILE A 125 11.89 18.27 26.67
N ALA A 126 12.09 16.99 27.00
CA ALA A 126 12.28 16.57 28.39
C ALA A 126 13.54 17.14 29.03
N LEU A 127 14.68 17.15 28.33
CA LEU A 127 15.95 17.67 28.84
C LEU A 127 15.92 19.18 29.08
N SER A 128 15.29 19.93 28.19
CA SER A 128 15.08 21.37 28.36
C SER A 128 13.98 21.70 29.38
N ARG A 129 13.19 20.69 29.79
CA ARG A 129 11.97 20.85 30.60
C ARG A 129 11.04 21.90 29.99
N SER A 130 11.00 21.98 28.66
CA SER A 130 10.10 22.89 27.97
C SER A 130 8.65 22.48 28.23
N PRO A 131 7.71 23.44 28.43
CA PRO A 131 6.33 23.09 28.70
C PRO A 131 5.75 22.19 27.61
N PHE A 132 5.02 21.14 28.00
CA PHE A 132 4.35 20.22 27.08
C PHE A 132 2.91 20.01 27.55
N VAL A 133 1.95 20.20 26.64
CA VAL A 133 0.53 19.94 26.88
C VAL A 133 0.12 18.68 26.15
N SER A 134 -0.39 17.70 26.90
CA SER A 134 -0.88 16.44 26.34
C SER A 134 -2.14 16.67 25.50
N ASN A 135 -2.22 16.01 24.35
CA ASN A 135 -3.39 16.03 23.48
C ASN A 135 -4.08 14.67 23.52
N ASN A 136 -5.18 14.58 24.26
CA ASN A 136 -5.89 13.33 24.54
C ASN A 136 -6.73 12.81 23.36
N ALA A 137 -6.51 13.30 22.14
CA ALA A 137 -7.10 12.71 20.93
C ALA A 137 -6.50 11.31 20.68
N GLY A 138 -7.31 10.34 20.22
CA GLY A 138 -6.95 8.90 20.25
C GLY A 138 -5.57 8.55 19.70
N ILE A 139 -5.31 8.83 18.42
CA ILE A 139 -4.00 8.53 17.80
C ILE A 139 -2.89 9.45 18.32
N PRO A 140 -3.06 10.80 18.40
CA PRO A 140 -2.05 11.67 19.00
C PRO A 140 -1.59 11.24 20.39
N LYS A 141 -2.52 10.88 21.29
CA LYS A 141 -2.20 10.43 22.66
C LYS A 141 -1.43 9.12 22.66
N TYR A 142 -1.84 8.16 21.84
CA TYR A 142 -1.10 6.91 21.69
C TYR A 142 0.33 7.14 21.20
N THR A 143 0.50 7.97 20.17
CA THR A 143 1.82 8.35 19.65
C THR A 143 2.65 9.09 20.70
N GLU A 144 2.04 10.00 21.47
CA GLU A 144 2.67 10.69 22.58
C GLU A 144 3.24 9.73 23.62
N ASP A 145 2.42 8.78 24.08
CA ASP A 145 2.82 7.79 25.08
C ASP A 145 3.96 6.92 24.57
N LEU A 146 3.86 6.44 23.32
CA LEU A 146 4.92 5.67 22.66
C LEU A 146 6.25 6.45 22.59
N LEU A 147 6.19 7.74 22.25
CA LEU A 147 7.38 8.58 22.14
C LEU A 147 7.99 8.88 23.51
N TRP A 148 7.19 9.09 24.56
CA TRP A 148 7.72 9.24 25.92
C TRP A 148 8.38 7.97 26.44
N GLU A 149 7.79 6.81 26.13
CA GLU A 149 8.35 5.50 26.42
C GLU A 149 9.70 5.31 25.72
N ALA A 150 9.75 5.57 24.41
CA ALA A 150 10.97 5.48 23.60
C ALA A 150 12.05 6.49 24.02
N ALA A 151 11.65 7.66 24.52
CA ALA A 151 12.56 8.69 25.05
C ALA A 151 13.12 8.36 26.45
N GLY A 152 12.85 7.16 26.98
CA GLY A 152 13.42 6.67 28.23
C GLY A 152 12.61 7.04 29.48
N ARG A 153 11.31 7.32 29.35
CA ARG A 153 10.39 7.61 30.48
C ARG A 153 10.91 8.72 31.41
N PRO A 154 11.19 9.93 30.90
CA PRO A 154 11.69 11.02 31.72
C PRO A 154 10.68 11.42 32.81
N SER A 155 11.17 11.99 33.92
CA SER A 155 10.28 12.62 34.90
C SER A 155 9.54 13.80 34.27
N LYS A 156 8.21 13.76 34.37
CA LYS A 156 7.27 14.75 33.81
C LYS A 156 7.00 15.94 34.74
N GLU A 157 7.64 15.97 35.91
CA GLU A 157 7.34 16.93 36.97
C GLU A 157 7.60 18.40 36.56
N GLY A 158 6.57 19.22 36.66
CA GLY A 158 6.67 20.69 36.53
C GLY A 158 6.72 21.25 35.11
N TRP A 159 6.78 20.42 34.06
CA TRP A 159 6.79 20.89 32.66
C TRP A 159 5.76 20.18 31.76
N TYR A 160 5.34 18.96 32.10
CA TYR A 160 4.28 18.27 31.40
C TYR A 160 2.93 18.53 32.06
N VAL A 161 1.91 18.82 31.26
CA VAL A 161 0.55 19.11 31.71
C VAL A 161 -0.45 18.26 30.93
N ASP A 162 -1.24 17.47 31.65
CA ASP A 162 -2.38 16.75 31.09
C ASP A 162 -3.68 17.32 31.68
N LEU A 163 -4.45 17.99 30.84
CA LEU A 163 -5.72 18.63 31.21
C LEU A 163 -6.94 17.80 30.75
N GLY A 164 -6.74 16.61 30.19
CA GLY A 164 -7.81 15.85 29.53
C GLY A 164 -8.33 16.50 28.24
N LEU A 165 -7.71 17.59 27.78
CA LEU A 165 -8.10 18.31 26.57
C LEU A 165 -7.73 17.53 25.32
N ARG A 166 -8.49 17.76 24.25
CA ARG A 166 -8.36 17.07 22.96
C ARG A 166 -8.29 18.09 21.83
N GLU A 167 -7.64 17.71 20.73
CA GLU A 167 -7.69 18.42 19.45
C GLU A 167 -7.37 19.92 19.58
N ALA A 168 -8.21 20.78 19.00
CA ALA A 168 -8.02 22.24 19.00
C ALA A 168 -7.94 22.83 20.42
N ALA A 169 -8.67 22.27 21.40
CA ALA A 169 -8.62 22.76 22.77
C ALA A 169 -7.26 22.51 23.43
N ALA A 170 -6.64 21.36 23.16
CA ALA A 170 -5.29 21.06 23.63
C ALA A 170 -4.25 21.96 22.94
N ALA A 171 -4.38 22.18 21.63
CA ALA A 171 -3.53 23.10 20.89
C ALA A 171 -3.65 24.55 21.41
N GLN A 172 -4.86 25.02 21.70
CA GLN A 172 -5.07 26.36 22.26
C GLN A 172 -4.48 26.49 23.68
N ALA A 173 -4.61 25.46 24.51
CA ALA A 173 -3.98 25.42 25.83
C ALA A 173 -2.44 25.41 25.74
N ALA A 174 -1.89 24.73 24.73
CA ALA A 174 -0.46 24.73 24.46
C ALA A 174 0.03 26.12 24.03
N ALA A 175 -0.68 26.77 23.11
CA ALA A 175 -0.37 28.14 22.66
C ALA A 175 -0.34 29.14 23.82
N GLN A 176 -1.35 29.11 24.70
CA GLN A 176 -1.42 29.98 25.88
C GLN A 176 -0.26 29.81 26.86
N ARG A 177 0.41 28.65 26.83
CA ARG A 177 1.52 28.29 27.73
C ARG A 177 2.89 28.39 27.07
N GLY A 178 2.95 28.72 25.78
CA GLY A 178 4.19 28.59 25.00
C GLY A 178 4.72 27.14 25.03
N ALA A 179 3.81 26.17 24.99
CA ALA A 179 4.11 24.76 25.18
C ALA A 179 4.14 23.98 23.87
N TYR A 180 4.89 22.88 23.89
CA TYR A 180 4.83 21.83 22.88
C TYR A 180 3.55 21.00 23.03
N THR A 181 3.11 20.36 21.95
CA THR A 181 2.05 19.35 21.93
C THR A 181 2.22 18.45 20.71
N ILE A 182 1.42 17.40 20.59
CA ILE A 182 1.36 16.55 19.40
C ILE A 182 -0.08 16.50 18.87
N TRP A 183 -0.25 16.64 17.56
CA TRP A 183 -1.57 16.54 16.92
C TRP A 183 -1.45 16.17 15.45
N GLY A 184 -2.57 15.89 14.78
CA GLY A 184 -2.61 15.67 13.35
C GLY A 184 -2.20 16.94 12.60
N LEU A 185 -1.28 16.81 11.63
CA LEU A 185 -0.75 17.97 10.90
C LEU A 185 -1.84 18.71 10.11
N VAL A 186 -2.73 17.98 9.41
CA VAL A 186 -3.83 18.57 8.64
C VAL A 186 -4.81 19.38 9.51
N PRO A 187 -5.43 18.80 10.57
CA PRO A 187 -6.35 19.57 11.41
C PRO A 187 -5.65 20.69 12.18
N PHE A 188 -4.36 20.55 12.51
CA PHE A 188 -3.59 21.65 13.10
C PHE A 188 -3.45 22.85 12.15
N LEU A 189 -3.13 22.61 10.88
CA LEU A 189 -2.99 23.69 9.90
C LEU A 189 -4.32 24.43 9.69
N LEU A 190 -5.45 23.71 9.66
CA LEU A 190 -6.79 24.31 9.62
C LEU A 190 -7.09 25.16 10.86
N PHE A 191 -6.71 24.67 12.04
CA PHE A 191 -6.81 25.44 13.29
C PHE A 191 -5.92 26.70 13.26
N GLN A 192 -4.72 26.60 12.69
CA GLN A 192 -3.77 27.71 12.61
C GLN A 192 -4.28 28.84 11.71
N GLU A 193 -4.92 28.51 10.58
CA GLU A 193 -5.58 29.49 9.70
C GLU A 193 -6.67 30.30 10.43
N GLN A 194 -7.36 29.70 11.39
CA GLN A 194 -8.47 30.33 12.12
C GLN A 194 -8.03 31.15 13.33
N THR A 195 -6.94 30.75 13.99
CA THR A 195 -6.58 31.28 15.32
C THR A 195 -5.33 32.14 15.34
N GLN A 196 -4.44 32.02 14.34
CA GLN A 196 -3.13 32.68 14.33
C GLN A 196 -2.32 32.51 15.63
N ALA A 197 -2.53 31.40 16.35
CA ALA A 197 -1.79 31.09 17.56
C ALA A 197 -0.28 30.99 17.28
N ASP A 198 0.57 31.38 18.23
CA ASP A 198 2.03 31.17 18.16
C ASP A 198 2.38 29.70 18.39
N LEU A 199 2.00 28.88 17.43
CA LEU A 199 2.34 27.48 17.31
C LEU A 199 2.68 27.19 15.85
N ARG A 200 3.64 26.31 15.61
CA ARG A 200 3.96 25.81 14.27
C ARG A 200 4.36 24.33 14.31
N PRO A 201 4.28 23.60 13.19
CA PRO A 201 4.85 22.27 13.10
C PRO A 201 6.38 22.40 13.18
N LEU A 202 7.01 21.73 14.15
CA LEU A 202 8.46 21.78 14.35
C LEU A 202 9.14 20.49 13.89
N LEU A 203 8.51 19.35 14.14
CA LEU A 203 9.01 18.03 13.74
C LEU A 203 7.92 17.26 12.99
N VAL A 204 8.28 16.81 11.79
CA VAL A 204 7.43 16.08 10.84
C VAL A 204 8.27 15.02 10.13
N ASN A 205 7.61 14.13 9.38
CA ASN A 205 8.20 13.12 8.49
C ASN A 205 8.95 11.96 9.19
N ASP A 206 8.82 11.83 10.51
CA ASP A 206 9.18 10.60 11.21
C ASP A 206 8.12 9.52 10.98
N PHE A 207 8.53 8.27 10.81
CA PHE A 207 7.61 7.15 10.56
C PHE A 207 6.65 6.89 11.72
N LEU A 208 7.05 7.16 12.97
CA LEU A 208 6.21 7.05 14.18
C LEU A 208 5.09 8.09 14.19
N LEU A 209 5.24 9.19 13.44
CA LEU A 209 4.20 10.18 13.25
C LEU A 209 3.23 9.80 12.13
N SER A 210 3.49 8.73 11.36
CA SER A 210 2.63 8.31 10.26
C SER A 210 1.25 7.85 10.75
N ARG A 211 0.21 8.29 10.05
CA ARG A 211 -1.19 7.92 10.27
C ARG A 211 -1.72 7.30 8.99
N MET A 212 -1.34 6.06 8.76
CA MET A 212 -1.81 5.27 7.62
C MET A 212 -3.32 5.04 7.71
N MET A 213 -4.00 5.10 6.58
CA MET A 213 -5.42 4.80 6.46
C MET A 213 -5.64 3.57 5.60
N PHE A 214 -6.62 2.78 6.00
CA PHE A 214 -6.93 1.50 5.41
C PHE A 214 -8.36 1.48 4.88
N SER A 215 -8.54 0.94 3.68
CA SER A 215 -9.84 0.58 3.13
C SER A 215 -10.29 -0.76 3.69
N VAL A 216 -11.59 -0.88 3.96
CA VAL A 216 -12.27 -2.12 4.31
C VAL A 216 -13.54 -2.21 3.48
N VAL A 217 -13.58 -3.15 2.53
CA VAL A 217 -14.77 -3.43 1.72
C VAL A 217 -15.72 -4.34 2.50
N MET A 218 -17.02 -4.06 2.45
CA MET A 218 -18.03 -4.88 3.12
C MET A 218 -18.12 -6.28 2.52
N LYS A 219 -18.32 -7.33 3.34
CA LYS A 219 -18.52 -8.70 2.83
C LYS A 219 -19.95 -8.92 2.33
N PRO A 220 -20.14 -9.46 1.10
CA PRO A 220 -21.48 -9.67 0.55
C PRO A 220 -22.29 -10.70 1.35
N GLU A 221 -21.65 -11.66 2.01
CA GLU A 221 -22.34 -12.68 2.83
C GLU A 221 -22.98 -12.07 4.08
N LYS A 222 -22.46 -10.94 4.56
CA LYS A 222 -22.97 -10.19 5.72
C LYS A 222 -23.85 -9.03 5.30
N PHE A 223 -23.59 -8.44 4.15
CA PHE A 223 -24.29 -7.28 3.61
C PHE A 223 -24.72 -7.53 2.16
N PRO A 224 -25.81 -8.30 1.93
CA PRO A 224 -26.26 -8.65 0.58
C PRO A 224 -26.60 -7.44 -0.31
N GLN A 225 -26.96 -6.31 0.31
CA GLN A 225 -27.24 -5.04 -0.34
C GLN A 225 -26.00 -4.20 -0.68
N ALA A 226 -24.81 -4.60 -0.22
CA ALA A 226 -23.60 -3.83 -0.45
C ALA A 226 -23.18 -3.90 -1.93
N ASN A 227 -22.80 -2.75 -2.49
CA ASN A 227 -22.19 -2.68 -3.81
C ASN A 227 -20.71 -3.09 -3.76
N VAL A 228 -20.46 -4.38 -3.53
CA VAL A 228 -19.10 -4.92 -3.33
C VAL A 228 -18.24 -4.73 -4.57
N ALA A 229 -18.79 -4.94 -5.78
CA ALA A 229 -18.02 -4.75 -7.02
C ALA A 229 -17.60 -3.28 -7.21
N GLY A 230 -18.52 -2.33 -6.96
CA GLY A 230 -18.20 -0.91 -7.00
C GLY A 230 -17.20 -0.49 -5.92
N ALA A 231 -17.34 -1.02 -4.70
CA ALA A 231 -16.39 -0.78 -3.61
C ALA A 231 -14.98 -1.31 -3.94
N GLN A 232 -14.87 -2.51 -4.50
CA GLN A 232 -13.60 -3.08 -4.96
C GLN A 232 -13.00 -2.29 -6.14
N ALA A 233 -13.83 -1.80 -7.05
CA ALA A 233 -13.38 -0.93 -8.14
C ALA A 233 -12.81 0.39 -7.59
N LEU A 234 -13.47 1.01 -6.61
CA LEU A 234 -12.99 2.21 -5.94
C LEU A 234 -11.70 1.94 -5.15
N GLU A 235 -11.64 0.86 -4.38
CA GLU A 235 -10.41 0.45 -3.68
C GLU A 235 -9.25 0.26 -4.67
N LYS A 236 -9.47 -0.48 -5.77
CA LYS A 236 -8.46 -0.68 -6.81
C LYS A 236 -8.01 0.65 -7.41
N TYR A 237 -8.93 1.56 -7.70
CA TYR A 237 -8.60 2.89 -8.20
C TYR A 237 -7.72 3.67 -7.22
N LEU A 238 -8.04 3.66 -5.92
CA LEU A 238 -7.24 4.32 -4.89
C LEU A 238 -5.81 3.79 -4.87
N LEU A 239 -5.59 2.51 -5.19
CA LEU A 239 -4.29 1.86 -5.19
C LEU A 239 -3.48 2.02 -6.48
N LEU A 240 -4.07 2.58 -7.56
CA LEU A 240 -3.35 2.77 -8.82
C LEU A 240 -2.15 3.71 -8.65
N PRO A 241 -1.00 3.45 -9.32
CA PRO A 241 0.15 4.34 -9.27
C PRO A 241 -0.17 5.79 -9.67
N SER A 242 -1.06 5.99 -10.65
CA SER A 242 -1.52 7.31 -11.07
C SER A 242 -2.31 8.03 -9.96
N THR A 243 -3.22 7.32 -9.28
CA THR A 243 -3.98 7.86 -8.16
C THR A 243 -3.09 8.16 -6.96
N GLN A 244 -2.12 7.28 -6.66
CA GLN A 244 -1.12 7.50 -5.63
C GLN A 244 -0.25 8.73 -5.93
N ALA A 245 0.12 8.95 -7.19
CA ALA A 245 0.82 10.16 -7.61
C ALA A 245 -0.03 11.42 -7.39
N ARG A 246 -1.34 11.37 -7.67
CA ARG A 246 -2.27 12.47 -7.37
C ARG A 246 -2.40 12.74 -5.88
N ILE A 247 -2.49 11.70 -5.06
CA ILE A 247 -2.49 11.82 -3.59
C ILE A 247 -1.22 12.52 -3.11
N ARG A 248 -0.04 12.12 -3.62
CA ARG A 248 1.24 12.76 -3.30
C ARG A 248 1.32 14.22 -3.76
N ALA A 249 0.72 14.53 -4.91
CA ALA A 249 0.71 15.84 -5.53
C ALA A 249 -0.35 16.78 -4.91
N PHE A 250 -1.33 16.25 -4.19
CA PHE A 250 -2.36 17.04 -3.54
C PHE A 250 -1.74 18.08 -2.59
N ARG A 251 -2.26 19.31 -2.67
CA ARG A 251 -1.90 20.44 -1.82
C ARG A 251 -3.16 21.05 -1.27
N TYR A 252 -3.07 21.49 -0.02
CA TYR A 252 -4.14 22.29 0.55
C TYR A 252 -4.10 23.69 -0.09
N PRO A 253 -5.25 24.33 -0.36
CA PRO A 253 -5.25 25.75 -0.71
C PRO A 253 -4.46 26.56 0.33
N GLY A 254 -3.45 27.31 -0.09
CA GLY A 254 -2.59 28.11 0.81
C GLY A 254 -1.39 27.36 1.41
N LEU A 255 -1.21 26.07 1.13
CA LEU A 255 -0.08 25.28 1.63
C LEU A 255 0.67 24.53 0.50
N ASP A 256 1.93 24.88 0.30
CA ASP A 256 2.77 24.29 -0.76
C ASP A 256 3.41 22.95 -0.37
N HIS A 257 3.29 22.56 0.90
CA HIS A 257 3.80 21.28 1.40
C HIS A 257 2.78 20.16 1.19
N ALA A 258 3.29 18.96 0.95
CA ALA A 258 2.42 17.78 0.87
C ALA A 258 2.01 17.33 2.26
N LEU A 259 0.73 16.99 2.38
CA LEU A 259 0.10 16.54 3.63
C LEU A 259 -0.40 15.09 3.56
N TRP A 260 -0.28 14.47 2.39
CA TRP A 260 -0.72 13.11 2.13
C TRP A 260 0.40 12.30 1.48
N TRP A 261 0.54 11.06 1.95
CA TRP A 261 1.53 10.12 1.49
C TRP A 261 0.85 8.94 0.80
N PRO A 262 1.39 8.50 -0.35
CA PRO A 262 1.07 7.20 -0.90
C PRO A 262 1.25 6.11 0.15
N SER A 263 0.29 5.21 0.27
CA SER A 263 0.39 4.05 1.15
C SER A 263 -0.05 2.77 0.47
N ALA A 264 -0.43 2.84 -0.81
CA ALA A 264 -0.64 1.64 -1.60
C ALA A 264 0.65 0.83 -1.61
N ARG A 265 0.64 -0.24 -0.84
CA ARG A 265 1.50 -1.39 -1.10
C ARG A 265 0.66 -2.27 -1.99
N ASP A 266 1.10 -2.46 -3.23
CA ASP A 266 0.52 -3.47 -4.07
C ASP A 266 0.94 -4.85 -3.54
N ASN A 267 0.33 -5.25 -2.43
CA ASN A 267 0.29 -6.64 -2.00
C ASN A 267 -0.81 -7.38 -2.77
N SER A 268 -1.35 -6.83 -3.87
CA SER A 268 -2.02 -7.70 -4.84
C SER A 268 -0.91 -8.59 -5.41
N THR A 269 -0.85 -9.73 -4.80
CA THR A 269 -0.85 -11.03 -5.42
C THR A 269 -1.20 -11.13 -6.91
N ALA A 270 -1.74 -10.14 -7.63
CA ALA A 270 -1.73 -10.13 -9.09
C ALA A 270 -0.30 -10.15 -9.65
N ALA A 271 0.68 -9.60 -8.92
CA ALA A 271 2.11 -9.77 -9.23
C ALA A 271 2.67 -11.16 -8.84
N LEU A 272 1.94 -11.94 -8.01
CA LEU A 272 2.32 -13.26 -7.48
C LEU A 272 1.28 -14.38 -7.74
N GLY A 273 0.33 -14.20 -8.66
CA GLY A 273 -0.69 -15.19 -9.04
C GLY A 273 -1.86 -15.52 -8.08
N TYR A 274 -2.30 -14.65 -7.14
CA TYR A 274 -3.50 -14.99 -6.33
C TYR A 274 -4.79 -14.43 -6.93
N GLY A 275 -5.78 -15.33 -7.07
CA GLY A 275 -7.17 -14.98 -7.38
C GLY A 275 -7.98 -14.57 -6.14
N PRO A 276 -9.26 -14.19 -6.33
CA PRO A 276 -10.12 -13.55 -5.32
C PRO A 276 -10.50 -14.43 -4.10
N GLU A 277 -10.05 -15.68 -4.03
CA GLU A 277 -10.44 -16.62 -2.96
C GLU A 277 -9.27 -17.08 -2.06
N GLY A 278 -8.06 -16.53 -2.21
CA GLY A 278 -6.92 -16.93 -1.37
C GLY A 278 -6.45 -18.39 -1.54
N VAL A 279 -7.02 -19.12 -2.51
CA VAL A 279 -6.50 -20.42 -2.97
C VAL A 279 -5.35 -20.14 -3.94
N LEU A 280 -4.20 -20.81 -3.72
CA LEU A 280 -3.04 -20.77 -4.61
C LEU A 280 -3.46 -21.14 -6.04
N GLY A 281 -3.63 -20.15 -6.91
CA GLY A 281 -3.60 -20.38 -8.35
C GLY A 281 -2.18 -20.75 -8.76
N PRO A 282 -1.97 -21.62 -9.76
CA PRO A 282 -0.64 -21.89 -10.26
C PRO A 282 -0.03 -20.58 -10.79
N LEU A 283 1.18 -20.23 -10.31
CA LEU A 283 1.94 -19.09 -10.84
C LEU A 283 1.97 -19.17 -12.38
N PRO A 284 1.68 -18.08 -13.12
CA PRO A 284 1.70 -18.12 -14.57
C PRO A 284 3.04 -18.65 -15.08
N ALA A 285 2.99 -19.50 -16.11
CA ALA A 285 4.19 -20.11 -16.66
C ALA A 285 5.22 -19.03 -17.09
N PRO A 286 6.53 -19.29 -16.97
CA PRO A 286 7.54 -18.37 -17.47
C PRO A 286 7.32 -18.09 -18.95
N ALA A 287 7.48 -16.85 -19.39
CA ALA A 287 7.30 -16.45 -20.78
C ALA A 287 8.50 -15.64 -21.24
N VAL A 288 9.16 -16.09 -22.30
CA VAL A 288 10.25 -15.36 -22.95
C VAL A 288 9.66 -14.46 -24.03
N ILE A 289 10.03 -13.17 -24.04
CA ILE A 289 9.51 -12.25 -25.07
C ILE A 289 10.11 -12.60 -26.44
N PRO A 290 9.41 -12.33 -27.56
CA PRO A 290 9.97 -12.47 -28.90
C PRO A 290 11.27 -11.68 -29.04
N GLY A 291 12.35 -12.33 -29.48
CA GLY A 291 13.69 -11.72 -29.57
C GLY A 291 14.38 -11.49 -28.21
N GLY A 292 13.82 -12.00 -27.12
CA GLY A 292 14.33 -11.81 -25.76
C GLY A 292 15.59 -12.59 -25.42
N VAL A 293 16.07 -13.49 -26.30
CA VAL A 293 17.31 -14.25 -26.12
C VAL A 293 18.42 -13.58 -26.94
N VAL A 294 19.36 -12.94 -26.26
CA VAL A 294 20.37 -12.08 -26.89
C VAL A 294 21.77 -12.33 -26.34
N ASN A 295 22.79 -12.01 -27.13
CA ASN A 295 24.17 -12.01 -26.65
C ASN A 295 24.35 -10.97 -25.53
N ALA A 296 24.97 -11.37 -24.41
CA ALA A 296 25.10 -10.50 -23.24
C ALA A 296 26.05 -9.30 -23.45
N ALA A 297 26.91 -9.32 -24.46
CA ALA A 297 27.87 -8.25 -24.71
C ALA A 297 27.28 -7.09 -25.53
N ASP A 298 26.46 -7.38 -26.54
CA ASP A 298 25.95 -6.38 -27.50
C ASP A 298 24.43 -6.36 -27.64
N ARG A 299 23.73 -7.28 -26.95
CA ARG A 299 22.27 -7.45 -26.97
C ARG A 299 21.69 -7.70 -28.36
N ARG A 300 22.48 -8.27 -29.27
CA ARG A 300 22.02 -8.66 -30.61
C ARG A 300 21.55 -10.11 -30.63
N ALA A 301 20.73 -10.42 -31.63
CA ALA A 301 20.31 -11.78 -31.92
C ALA A 301 21.50 -12.60 -32.45
N GLY A 302 21.50 -13.89 -32.12
CA GLY A 302 22.61 -14.80 -32.42
C GLY A 302 23.46 -15.02 -31.19
N ILE A 303 23.55 -16.28 -30.78
CA ILE A 303 24.30 -16.72 -29.60
C ILE A 303 25.38 -17.72 -30.04
N ARG A 304 26.43 -17.90 -29.24
CA ARG A 304 27.55 -18.82 -29.56
C ARG A 304 27.71 -19.89 -28.48
N PRO A 305 28.21 -21.09 -28.82
CA PRO A 305 28.60 -22.07 -27.81
C PRO A 305 29.55 -21.45 -26.77
N GLY A 306 29.29 -21.67 -25.48
CA GLY A 306 30.10 -21.15 -24.37
C GLY A 306 29.90 -19.66 -24.06
N SER A 307 29.16 -18.92 -24.88
CA SER A 307 28.93 -17.48 -24.68
C SER A 307 27.91 -17.18 -23.57
N LEU A 308 27.97 -15.95 -23.05
CA LEU A 308 26.97 -15.43 -22.12
C LEU A 308 25.80 -14.84 -22.87
N VAL A 309 24.60 -15.18 -22.41
CA VAL A 309 23.33 -14.82 -23.01
C VAL A 309 22.41 -14.23 -21.95
N GLU A 310 21.69 -13.18 -22.32
CA GLU A 310 20.60 -12.60 -21.53
C GLU A 310 19.27 -13.08 -22.12
N ILE A 311 18.36 -13.51 -21.24
CA ILE A 311 17.00 -13.93 -21.58
C ILE A 311 16.04 -12.98 -20.88
N TYR A 312 15.26 -12.23 -21.66
CA TYR A 312 14.22 -11.33 -21.18
C TYR A 312 12.84 -11.95 -21.27
N GLY A 313 11.99 -11.63 -20.30
CA GLY A 313 10.68 -12.26 -20.19
C GLY A 313 9.84 -11.75 -19.03
N THR A 314 8.79 -12.49 -18.74
CA THR A 314 8.00 -12.35 -17.52
C THR A 314 7.98 -13.67 -16.79
N ASN A 315 7.79 -13.62 -15.47
CA ASN A 315 7.61 -14.80 -14.64
C ASN A 315 8.81 -15.78 -14.70
N LEU A 316 10.01 -15.30 -15.04
CA LEU A 316 11.17 -16.15 -15.30
C LEU A 316 11.71 -16.83 -14.03
N ALA A 317 11.65 -16.13 -12.89
CA ALA A 317 11.98 -16.63 -11.56
C ALA A 317 11.05 -16.05 -10.49
N VAL A 318 11.01 -16.66 -9.30
CA VAL A 318 10.21 -16.20 -8.16
C VAL A 318 10.88 -15.02 -7.43
N SER A 319 12.21 -15.00 -7.44
CA SER A 319 13.04 -14.02 -6.74
C SER A 319 14.33 -13.74 -7.54
N THR A 320 15.00 -12.66 -7.18
CA THR A 320 16.29 -12.28 -7.80
C THR A 320 17.45 -12.95 -7.07
N CYS A 321 18.39 -13.54 -7.82
CA CYS A 321 19.55 -14.21 -7.26
C CYS A 321 20.69 -14.36 -8.26
N SER A 322 21.92 -14.50 -7.77
CA SER A 322 23.13 -14.67 -8.57
C SER A 322 23.92 -15.90 -8.14
N ALA A 323 24.70 -16.47 -9.06
CA ALA A 323 25.68 -17.51 -8.75
C ALA A 323 26.88 -16.92 -8.01
N ASP A 324 27.31 -17.60 -6.95
CA ASP A 324 28.47 -17.27 -6.11
C ASP A 324 29.56 -18.37 -6.14
N THR A 325 29.32 -19.46 -6.89
CA THR A 325 30.20 -20.63 -6.96
C THR A 325 30.67 -20.95 -8.38
N LEU A 326 31.85 -21.58 -8.48
CA LEU A 326 32.39 -22.17 -9.71
C LEU A 326 32.65 -23.68 -9.49
N PRO A 327 32.32 -24.57 -10.45
CA PRO A 327 31.65 -24.28 -11.73
C PRO A 327 30.22 -23.77 -11.52
N ARG A 328 29.73 -22.94 -12.44
CA ARG A 328 28.41 -22.32 -12.31
C ARG A 328 27.32 -23.39 -12.26
N PRO A 329 26.38 -23.34 -11.31
CA PRO A 329 25.33 -24.32 -11.20
C PRO A 329 24.28 -24.13 -12.31
N THR A 330 23.60 -25.20 -12.69
CA THR A 330 22.48 -25.16 -13.65
C THR A 330 21.15 -24.77 -12.99
N GLN A 331 21.11 -24.71 -11.67
CA GLN A 331 20.00 -24.22 -10.84
C GLN A 331 20.57 -23.53 -9.61
N LEU A 332 20.12 -22.31 -9.31
CA LEU A 332 20.59 -21.56 -8.14
C LEU A 332 19.85 -22.02 -6.86
N PRO A 333 20.49 -22.11 -5.68
CA PRO A 333 19.85 -22.61 -4.44
C PRO A 333 18.59 -21.82 -4.03
N CYS A 334 18.59 -20.53 -4.33
CA CYS A 334 17.55 -19.54 -4.07
C CYS A 334 16.39 -19.54 -5.08
N SER A 335 16.43 -20.36 -6.15
CA SER A 335 15.45 -20.30 -7.23
C SER A 335 15.22 -21.67 -7.89
N PRO A 336 13.96 -22.09 -8.13
CA PRO A 336 13.65 -23.34 -8.85
C PRO A 336 13.81 -23.20 -10.37
N THR A 337 14.53 -22.17 -10.84
CA THR A 337 14.65 -21.80 -12.25
C THR A 337 15.80 -22.55 -12.90
N ARG A 338 15.54 -23.14 -14.07
CA ARG A 338 16.52 -23.78 -14.96
C ARG A 338 16.30 -23.27 -16.39
N VAL A 339 17.37 -23.23 -17.16
CA VAL A 339 17.30 -22.96 -18.61
C VAL A 339 17.83 -24.17 -19.33
N THR A 340 17.10 -24.64 -20.34
CA THR A 340 17.58 -25.68 -21.24
C THR A 340 17.86 -25.10 -22.62
N VAL A 341 18.96 -25.56 -23.22
CA VAL A 341 19.35 -25.29 -24.60
C VAL A 341 19.44 -26.64 -25.30
N SER A 342 18.53 -26.87 -26.26
CA SER A 342 18.36 -28.15 -26.96
C SER A 342 18.25 -29.35 -26.00
N GLY A 343 17.52 -29.17 -24.89
CA GLY A 343 17.29 -30.20 -23.88
C GLY A 343 18.42 -30.38 -22.86
N ARG A 344 19.50 -29.60 -22.94
CA ARG A 344 20.60 -29.64 -21.96
C ARG A 344 20.54 -28.46 -21.02
N ASP A 345 20.81 -28.70 -19.75
CA ASP A 345 20.85 -27.64 -18.75
C ASP A 345 22.01 -26.69 -18.98
N ALA A 346 21.70 -25.40 -18.98
CA ALA A 346 22.64 -24.33 -19.20
C ALA A 346 23.07 -23.71 -17.86
N PRO A 347 24.37 -23.49 -17.61
CA PRO A 347 24.84 -22.88 -16.37
C PRO A 347 24.30 -21.46 -16.16
N LEU A 348 23.82 -21.17 -14.94
CA LEU A 348 23.20 -19.91 -14.58
C LEU A 348 24.18 -18.95 -13.91
N LEU A 349 24.04 -17.67 -14.23
CA LEU A 349 24.79 -16.58 -13.62
C LEU A 349 23.89 -15.74 -12.71
N TYR A 350 22.68 -15.49 -13.19
CA TYR A 350 21.72 -14.58 -12.59
C TYR A 350 20.32 -14.98 -12.99
N VAL A 351 19.37 -14.88 -12.08
CA VAL A 351 17.94 -15.02 -12.35
C VAL A 351 17.18 -13.91 -11.64
N SER A 352 16.09 -13.47 -12.24
CA SER A 352 15.12 -12.53 -11.68
C SER A 352 13.76 -12.77 -12.33
N PRO A 353 12.67 -12.15 -11.85
CA PRO A 353 11.36 -12.29 -12.49
C PRO A 353 11.32 -11.86 -13.96
N ILE A 354 12.25 -11.00 -14.42
CA ILE A 354 12.22 -10.40 -15.77
C ILE A 354 13.47 -10.67 -16.63
N GLN A 355 14.54 -11.19 -16.05
CA GLN A 355 15.81 -11.43 -16.75
C GLN A 355 16.54 -12.65 -16.18
N ILE A 356 17.13 -13.47 -17.05
CA ILE A 356 18.09 -14.53 -16.72
C ILE A 356 19.39 -14.30 -17.48
N ASN A 357 20.54 -14.46 -16.81
CA ASN A 357 21.83 -14.55 -17.48
C ASN A 357 22.31 -15.99 -17.40
N VAL A 358 22.61 -16.55 -18.57
CA VAL A 358 22.93 -17.97 -18.75
C VAL A 358 24.16 -18.12 -19.65
N GLN A 359 24.95 -19.16 -19.41
CA GLN A 359 26.02 -19.57 -20.32
C GLN A 359 25.50 -20.66 -21.26
N ILE A 360 25.67 -20.48 -22.57
CA ILE A 360 25.30 -21.52 -23.54
C ILE A 360 26.23 -22.71 -23.39
N PRO A 361 25.72 -23.96 -23.31
CA PRO A 361 26.57 -25.15 -23.24
C PRO A 361 27.57 -25.18 -24.41
N SER A 362 28.86 -25.29 -24.10
CA SER A 362 29.97 -25.19 -25.05
C SER A 362 29.94 -26.25 -26.14
N GLU A 363 29.29 -27.38 -25.87
CA GLU A 363 29.16 -28.52 -26.76
C GLU A 363 27.94 -28.44 -27.69
N SER A 364 27.27 -27.29 -27.75
CA SER A 364 26.15 -27.03 -28.68
C SER A 364 26.67 -26.83 -30.10
N GLY A 365 26.11 -27.55 -31.08
CA GLY A 365 26.48 -27.39 -32.49
C GLY A 365 25.88 -26.13 -33.15
N PRO A 366 26.46 -25.63 -34.26
CA PRO A 366 25.89 -24.50 -35.00
C PRO A 366 24.52 -24.85 -35.59
N GLY A 367 23.65 -23.86 -35.77
CA GLY A 367 22.30 -24.03 -36.29
C GLY A 367 21.21 -23.57 -35.35
N SER A 368 19.96 -23.97 -35.58
CA SER A 368 18.83 -23.57 -34.73
C SER A 368 18.81 -24.39 -33.44
N VAL A 369 18.77 -23.73 -32.29
CA VAL A 369 18.58 -24.36 -30.98
C VAL A 369 17.29 -23.92 -30.33
N ASN A 370 16.76 -24.82 -29.50
CA ASN A 370 15.56 -24.60 -28.71
C ASN A 370 15.97 -24.13 -27.31
N VAL A 371 15.58 -22.91 -26.96
CA VAL A 371 15.78 -22.34 -25.63
C VAL A 371 14.46 -22.38 -24.87
N THR A 372 14.50 -22.93 -23.67
CA THR A 372 13.32 -23.08 -22.81
C THR A 372 13.66 -22.68 -21.37
N VAL A 373 12.80 -21.87 -20.75
CA VAL A 373 12.90 -21.52 -19.33
C VAL A 373 11.93 -22.39 -18.53
N ILE A 374 12.43 -23.04 -17.48
CA ILE A 374 11.67 -23.88 -16.56
C ILE A 374 11.72 -23.25 -15.18
N ARG A 375 10.58 -23.11 -14.51
CA ARG A 375 10.47 -22.60 -13.14
C ARG A 375 9.61 -23.56 -12.32
N GLY A 376 10.25 -24.44 -11.55
CA GLY A 376 9.57 -25.53 -10.85
C GLY A 376 8.92 -26.51 -11.83
N GLN A 377 7.59 -26.66 -11.77
CA GLN A 377 6.81 -27.52 -12.67
C GLN A 377 6.29 -26.81 -13.93
N ALA A 378 6.51 -25.50 -14.06
CA ALA A 378 6.04 -24.71 -15.19
C ALA A 378 7.15 -24.45 -16.21
N GLN A 379 6.80 -24.44 -17.49
CA GLN A 379 7.74 -24.29 -18.61
C GLN A 379 7.26 -23.22 -19.60
N SER A 380 8.19 -22.46 -20.18
CA SER A 380 7.91 -21.51 -21.25
C SER A 380 7.62 -22.21 -22.58
N SER A 381 6.99 -21.48 -23.52
CA SER A 381 7.09 -21.85 -24.92
C SER A 381 8.56 -21.89 -25.35
N THR A 382 8.88 -22.81 -26.27
CA THR A 382 10.22 -22.93 -26.84
C THR A 382 10.53 -21.71 -27.71
N VAL A 383 11.68 -21.08 -27.47
CA VAL A 383 12.21 -20.02 -28.34
C VAL A 383 13.31 -20.60 -29.22
N VAL A 384 13.15 -20.45 -30.54
CA VAL A 384 14.16 -20.90 -31.50
C VAL A 384 15.17 -19.78 -31.72
N VAL A 385 16.45 -20.09 -31.49
CA VAL A 385 17.56 -19.12 -31.63
C VAL A 385 18.63 -19.72 -32.54
N THR A 386 19.25 -18.90 -33.38
CA THR A 386 20.38 -19.33 -34.19
C THR A 386 21.68 -19.30 -33.39
N LEU A 387 22.33 -20.47 -33.26
CA LEU A 387 23.73 -20.57 -32.89
C LEU A 387 24.60 -20.26 -34.10
N VAL A 388 25.36 -19.17 -33.98
CA VAL A 388 26.41 -18.83 -34.93
C VAL A 388 27.73 -19.47 -34.48
N PRO A 389 28.65 -19.78 -35.41
CA PRO A 389 29.96 -20.33 -35.09
C PRO A 389 30.76 -19.50 -34.08
#